data_AF-A0A521CGL7-F1
#
_entry.id   AF-A0A521CGL7-F1
#
_cell.length_a   1.000
_cell.length_b   1.000
_cell.length_c   1.000
_cell.angle_alpha   90.00
_cell.angle_beta   90.00
_cell.angle_gamma   90.00
#
_symmetry.space_group_name_H-M   'P 1'
#
loop_
_entity.id
_entity.type
_entity.pdbx_description
1 polymer ?
#
loop_
_entity_poly.entity_id
_entity_poly.type
_entity_poly.pdbx_seq_one_letter_code
_entity_poly.pdbx_strand_id
1 'polypeptide(L)'
;MMKSIQGTWVPVEAELAGIGMLDEKLDSTILTIRDDCYAVSSGGMSDIGKISIGTERNPMTMNITGTEGANADKIIRAIFKFEQEDLIVCYNLNGGDRPLEFSTHQSTFQCLVRYRRAL
;
A
#
# COMPACT_ATOMS: atom_id res chain seq x y z
N MET A 1 -0.26 14.55 8.28
CA MET A 1 0.04 13.17 7.82
C MET A 1 -0.94 12.71 6.75
N MET A 2 -2.26 12.63 6.99
CA MET A 2 -3.21 12.25 5.92
C MET A 2 -3.07 13.10 4.65
N LYS A 3 -2.89 14.42 4.81
CA LYS A 3 -2.68 15.36 3.70
C LYS A 3 -1.47 15.04 2.80
N SER A 4 -0.43 14.36 3.29
CA SER A 4 0.79 14.11 2.50
C SER A 4 0.68 12.87 1.59
N ILE A 5 -0.17 11.90 1.94
CA ILE A 5 -0.37 10.68 1.13
C ILE A 5 -1.45 10.86 0.05
N GLN A 6 -2.16 11.99 0.06
CA GLN A 6 -3.13 12.34 -0.97
C GLN A 6 -2.45 12.34 -2.33
N GLY A 7 -3.08 11.76 -3.35
CA GLY A 7 -2.49 11.68 -4.67
C GLY A 7 -2.99 10.53 -5.50
N THR A 8 -2.51 10.48 -6.73
CA THR A 8 -2.59 9.31 -7.58
C THR A 8 -1.18 8.75 -7.66
N TRP A 9 -1.05 7.44 -7.49
CA TRP A 9 0.19 6.74 -7.23
C TRP A 9 0.26 5.53 -8.16
N VAL A 10 1.40 5.32 -8.78
CA VAL A 10 1.70 4.15 -9.62
C VAL A 10 2.84 3.36 -8.96
N PRO A 11 2.70 2.05 -8.76
CA PRO A 11 3.81 1.26 -8.23
C PRO A 11 4.91 1.19 -9.29
N VAL A 12 6.15 1.40 -8.88
CA VAL A 12 7.34 1.31 -9.76
C VAL A 12 8.26 0.17 -9.36
N GLU A 13 8.17 -0.29 -8.11
CA GLU A 13 8.84 -1.50 -7.61
C GLU A 13 7.90 -2.16 -6.61
N ALA A 14 7.83 -3.49 -6.62
CA ALA A 14 7.15 -4.23 -5.57
C ALA A 14 7.83 -5.58 -5.30
N GLU A 15 7.81 -5.98 -4.02
CA GLU A 15 8.28 -7.27 -3.54
C GLU A 15 7.20 -7.90 -2.68
N LEU A 16 6.89 -9.17 -2.91
CA LEU A 16 5.95 -9.96 -2.10
C LEU A 16 6.68 -11.20 -1.58
N ALA A 17 6.74 -11.34 -0.25
CA ALA A 17 7.35 -12.51 0.40
C ALA A 17 8.79 -12.82 -0.07
N GLY A 18 9.59 -11.77 -0.29
CA GLY A 18 10.97 -11.85 -0.78
C GLY A 18 11.10 -12.05 -2.29
N ILE A 19 10.00 -11.95 -3.04
CA ILE A 19 9.96 -12.17 -4.49
C ILE A 19 9.53 -10.87 -5.18
N GLY A 20 10.40 -10.34 -6.04
CA GLY A 20 10.08 -9.17 -6.86
C GLY A 20 8.91 -9.44 -7.81
N MET A 21 8.03 -8.45 -7.97
CA MET A 21 6.91 -8.50 -8.92
C MET A 21 7.34 -8.05 -10.31
N LEU A 22 6.68 -8.57 -11.34
CA LEU A 22 6.93 -8.22 -12.75
C LEU A 22 6.31 -6.86 -13.10
N ASP A 23 7.01 -6.08 -13.93
CA ASP A 23 6.64 -4.73 -14.37
C ASP A 23 5.23 -4.66 -14.96
N GLU A 24 4.81 -5.63 -15.78
CA GLU A 24 3.47 -5.64 -16.40
C GLU A 24 2.31 -5.57 -15.39
N LYS A 25 2.50 -6.15 -14.19
CA LYS A 25 1.50 -6.05 -13.11
C LYS A 25 1.51 -4.69 -12.44
N LEU A 26 2.67 -4.04 -12.37
CA LEU A 26 2.83 -2.72 -11.78
C LEU A 26 2.24 -1.65 -12.70
N ASP A 27 2.54 -1.73 -14.00
CA ASP A 27 2.11 -0.77 -15.02
C ASP A 27 0.59 -0.68 -15.18
N SER A 28 -0.11 -1.79 -14.91
CA SER A 28 -1.58 -1.84 -14.95
C SER A 28 -2.25 -1.40 -13.65
N THR A 29 -1.48 -1.02 -12.62
CA THR A 29 -1.98 -0.71 -11.29
C THR A 29 -1.94 0.79 -11.00
N ILE A 30 -3.07 1.36 -10.57
CA ILE A 30 -3.19 2.76 -10.13
C ILE A 30 -3.84 2.79 -8.74
N LEU A 31 -3.20 3.48 -7.79
CA LEU A 31 -3.72 3.77 -6.46
C LEU A 31 -4.10 5.25 -6.39
N THR A 32 -5.35 5.55 -6.08
CA THR A 32 -5.82 6.91 -5.80
C THR A 32 -6.19 7.04 -4.33
N ILE A 33 -5.67 8.08 -3.67
CA ILE A 33 -5.98 8.43 -2.29
C ILE A 33 -6.58 9.84 -2.28
N ARG A 34 -7.81 9.96 -1.77
CA ARG A 34 -8.56 11.21 -1.63
C ARG A 34 -9.26 11.20 -0.27
N ASP A 35 -9.04 12.23 0.53
CA ASP A 35 -9.48 12.33 1.92
C ASP A 35 -9.03 11.09 2.73
N ASP A 36 -9.97 10.34 3.30
CA ASP A 36 -9.74 9.07 3.98
C ASP A 36 -10.05 7.85 3.09
N CYS A 37 -10.26 8.03 1.78
CA CYS A 37 -10.59 6.96 0.86
C CYS A 37 -9.40 6.54 -0.01
N TYR A 38 -9.33 5.24 -0.30
CA TYR A 38 -8.46 4.69 -1.34
C TYR A 38 -9.29 4.00 -2.42
N ALA A 39 -8.77 4.02 -3.65
CA ALA A 39 -9.25 3.21 -4.74
C ALA A 39 -8.03 2.68 -5.52
N VAL A 40 -7.95 1.35 -5.67
CA VAL A 40 -6.98 0.67 -6.51
C VAL A 40 -7.68 0.13 -7.75
N SER A 41 -7.09 0.37 -8.91
CA SER A 41 -7.46 -0.25 -10.18
C SER A 41 -6.29 -1.10 -10.65
N SER A 42 -6.49 -2.38 -10.94
CA SER A 42 -5.46 -3.26 -11.50
C SER A 42 -6.07 -4.30 -12.44
N GLY A 43 -5.68 -4.31 -13.71
CA GLY A 43 -6.14 -5.29 -14.69
C GLY A 43 -7.68 -5.38 -14.84
N GLY A 44 -8.40 -4.26 -14.67
CA GLY A 44 -9.85 -4.20 -14.71
C GLY A 44 -10.57 -4.58 -13.42
N MET A 45 -9.82 -4.96 -12.37
CA MET A 45 -10.36 -5.16 -11.02
C MET A 45 -10.22 -3.89 -10.19
N SER A 46 -11.17 -3.67 -9.29
CA SER A 46 -11.15 -2.56 -8.33
C SER A 46 -11.13 -3.06 -6.89
N ASP A 47 -10.38 -2.37 -6.04
CA ASP A 47 -10.39 -2.52 -4.57
C ASP A 47 -10.53 -1.13 -3.94
N ILE A 48 -11.54 -0.94 -3.12
CA ILE A 48 -11.91 0.38 -2.59
C ILE A 48 -12.08 0.28 -1.08
N GLY A 49 -11.74 1.35 -0.37
CA GLY A 49 -12.03 1.43 1.05
C GLY A 49 -11.47 2.68 1.70
N LYS A 50 -11.09 2.54 2.97
CA LYS A 50 -10.63 3.65 3.83
C LYS A 50 -9.20 3.49 4.30
N ILE A 51 -8.53 4.62 4.49
CA ILE A 51 -7.21 4.71 5.13
C ILE A 51 -7.34 5.47 6.44
N SER A 52 -6.75 4.91 7.50
CA SER A 52 -6.50 5.64 8.75
C SER A 52 -5.01 5.71 9.03
N ILE A 53 -4.47 6.88 9.33
CA ILE A 53 -3.06 7.07 9.70
C ILE A 53 -2.92 7.04 11.22
N GLY A 54 -1.97 6.25 11.73
CA GLY A 54 -1.68 6.17 13.15
C GLY A 54 -0.89 7.37 13.69
N THR A 55 -0.70 7.40 15.01
CA THR A 55 0.04 8.47 15.70
C THR A 55 1.55 8.23 15.75
N GLU A 56 1.99 7.00 15.53
CA GLU A 56 3.40 6.62 15.48
C GLU A 56 4.11 7.24 14.27
N ARG A 57 5.37 7.63 14.48
CA ARG A 57 6.16 8.39 13.49
C ARG A 57 7.43 7.67 13.06
N ASN A 58 7.80 6.57 13.72
CA ASN A 58 8.99 5.79 13.39
C ASN A 58 8.78 4.28 13.66
N PRO A 59 8.34 3.51 12.66
CA PRO A 59 7.89 3.97 11.34
C PRO A 59 6.50 4.66 11.42
N MET A 60 6.11 5.37 10.36
CA MET A 60 4.73 5.87 10.27
C MET A 60 3.80 4.72 9.93
N THR A 61 2.58 4.73 10.50
CA THR A 61 1.67 3.59 10.43
C THR A 61 0.35 3.96 9.75
N MET A 62 -0.24 2.99 9.04
CA MET A 62 -1.59 3.12 8.48
C MET A 62 -2.38 1.82 8.52
N ASN A 63 -3.71 1.92 8.56
CA ASN A 63 -4.61 0.79 8.31
C ASN A 63 -5.39 1.06 7.02
N ILE A 64 -5.54 0.02 6.21
CA ILE A 64 -6.32 0.00 4.99
C ILE A 64 -7.51 -0.91 5.26
N THR A 65 -8.72 -0.34 5.30
CA THR A 65 -9.96 -1.09 5.56
C THR A 65 -10.74 -1.18 4.26
N GLY A 66 -10.80 -2.38 3.67
CA GLY A 66 -11.50 -2.59 2.41
C GLY A 66 -13.01 -2.61 2.61
N THR A 67 -13.73 -1.96 1.69
CA THR A 67 -15.19 -1.91 1.68
C THR A 67 -15.76 -2.62 0.45
N GLU A 68 -15.02 -2.65 -0.65
CA GLU A 68 -15.41 -3.32 -1.89
C GLU A 68 -14.18 -3.96 -2.56
N GLY A 69 -14.38 -5.06 -3.29
CA GLY A 69 -13.31 -5.77 -3.98
C GLY A 69 -12.72 -6.93 -3.17
N ALA A 70 -11.51 -7.36 -3.54
CA ALA A 70 -10.86 -8.55 -2.98
C ALA A 70 -10.53 -8.44 -1.48
N ASN A 71 -10.46 -7.20 -0.96
CA ASN A 71 -10.18 -6.91 0.44
C ASN A 71 -11.40 -6.40 1.22
N ALA A 72 -12.62 -6.54 0.69
CA ALA A 72 -13.84 -6.23 1.44
C ALA A 72 -13.84 -6.91 2.82
N ASP A 73 -14.22 -6.15 3.85
CA ASP A 73 -14.26 -6.53 5.26
C ASP A 73 -12.91 -6.91 5.90
N LYS A 74 -11.79 -6.68 5.19
CA LYS A 74 -10.43 -6.90 5.72
C LYS A 74 -9.79 -5.59 6.18
N ILE A 75 -8.94 -5.71 7.19
CA ILE A 75 -8.04 -4.65 7.63
C ILE A 75 -6.60 -5.06 7.36
N ILE A 76 -5.94 -4.38 6.44
CA ILE A 76 -4.52 -4.54 6.14
C ILE A 76 -3.74 -3.52 6.97
N ARG A 77 -2.77 -3.99 7.75
CA ARG A 77 -1.88 -3.14 8.55
C ARG A 77 -0.60 -2.88 7.77
N ALA A 78 -0.18 -1.62 7.69
CA ALA A 78 1.00 -1.24 6.92
C ALA A 78 1.85 -0.14 7.58
N ILE A 79 3.13 -0.12 7.30
CA ILE A 79 4.00 1.03 7.60
C ILE A 79 4.34 1.77 6.33
N PHE A 80 4.62 3.06 6.43
CA PHE A 80 4.99 3.86 5.26
C PHE A 80 6.04 4.93 5.56
N LYS A 81 6.74 5.34 4.52
CA LYS A 81 7.67 6.47 4.52
C LYS A 81 7.64 7.18 3.17
N PHE A 82 8.19 8.39 3.15
CA PHE A 82 8.52 9.06 1.91
C PHE A 82 10.03 9.00 1.71
N GLU A 83 10.44 8.62 0.52
CA GLU A 83 11.82 8.73 0.05
C GLU A 83 11.83 9.68 -1.14
N GLN A 84 12.35 10.89 -0.93
CA GLN A 84 12.16 11.99 -1.87
C GLN A 84 10.66 12.23 -2.12
N GLU A 85 10.19 12.01 -3.35
CA GLU A 85 8.78 12.16 -3.75
C GLU A 85 8.03 10.82 -3.78
N ASP A 86 8.74 9.71 -3.65
CA ASP A 86 8.15 8.37 -3.71
C ASP A 86 7.54 7.98 -2.36
N LEU A 87 6.37 7.34 -2.41
CA LEU A 87 5.71 6.75 -1.26
C LEU A 87 6.12 5.28 -1.16
N ILE A 88 6.75 4.90 -0.05
CA ILE A 88 7.12 3.51 0.22
C ILE A 88 6.15 2.94 1.25
N VAL A 89 5.51 1.82 0.96
CA VAL A 89 4.56 1.16 1.87
C VAL A 89 4.90 -0.31 2.02
N CYS A 90 4.98 -0.79 3.26
CA CYS A 90 5.09 -2.22 3.57
C CYS A 90 3.79 -2.67 4.22
N TYR A 91 3.04 -3.53 3.53
CA TYR A 91 1.76 -4.10 3.94
C TYR A 91 1.94 -5.48 4.55
N ASN A 92 1.05 -5.89 5.47
CA ASN A 92 0.78 -7.29 5.75
C ASN A 92 -0.57 -7.68 5.16
N LEU A 93 -0.57 -8.30 3.98
CA LEU A 93 -1.77 -8.58 3.18
C LEU A 93 -2.70 -9.64 3.78
N ASN A 94 -2.23 -10.39 4.78
CA ASN A 94 -3.05 -11.37 5.51
C ASN A 94 -3.97 -10.70 6.55
N GLY A 95 -3.70 -9.44 6.91
CA GLY A 95 -4.41 -8.74 7.99
C GLY A 95 -3.89 -9.09 9.39
N GLY A 96 -2.71 -9.71 9.48
CA GLY A 96 -1.99 -9.97 10.72
C GLY A 96 -1.31 -8.72 11.29
N ASP A 97 -0.24 -8.94 12.04
CA ASP A 97 0.50 -7.87 12.69
C ASP A 97 1.15 -6.91 11.70
N ARG A 98 1.29 -5.67 12.15
CA ARG A 98 1.92 -4.60 11.37
C ARG A 98 3.39 -4.94 11.10
N PRO A 99 3.90 -4.74 9.88
CA PRO A 99 5.34 -4.85 9.62
C PRO A 99 6.14 -3.88 10.49
N LEU A 100 7.31 -4.30 10.98
CA LEU A 100 8.17 -3.48 11.83
C LEU A 100 9.27 -2.75 11.03
N GLU A 101 9.55 -3.22 9.82
CA GLU A 101 10.60 -2.74 8.94
C GLU A 101 10.15 -2.75 7.47
N PHE A 102 10.86 -1.98 6.64
CA PHE A 102 10.59 -1.87 5.20
C PHE A 102 11.33 -2.98 4.44
N SER A 103 10.97 -4.22 4.74
CA SER A 103 11.50 -5.43 4.11
C SER A 103 10.38 -6.46 4.01
N THR A 104 10.58 -7.47 3.17
CA THR A 104 9.72 -8.65 3.16
C THR A 104 10.56 -9.91 3.31
N HIS A 105 9.94 -10.95 3.86
CA HIS A 105 10.62 -12.23 4.13
C HIS A 105 9.83 -13.38 3.51
N GLN A 106 10.52 -14.45 3.14
CA GLN A 106 9.87 -15.65 2.61
C GLN A 106 8.83 -16.20 3.59
N SER A 107 7.77 -16.81 3.05
CA SER A 107 6.66 -17.38 3.83
C SER A 107 5.89 -16.35 4.68
N THR A 108 6.04 -15.06 4.41
CA THR A 108 5.19 -14.01 4.98
C THR A 108 4.16 -13.52 3.95
N PHE A 109 3.21 -12.72 4.40
CA PHE A 109 2.29 -11.97 3.53
C PHE A 109 2.70 -10.51 3.42
N GLN A 110 3.99 -10.22 3.65
CA GLN A 110 4.50 -8.86 3.56
C GLN A 110 4.70 -8.48 2.11
N CYS A 111 4.20 -7.30 1.75
CA CYS A 111 4.39 -6.72 0.43
C CYS A 111 4.98 -5.32 0.59
N LEU A 112 6.18 -5.11 0.06
CA LEU A 112 6.84 -3.81 0.03
C LEU A 112 6.63 -3.21 -1.35
N VAL A 113 6.10 -2.00 -1.42
CA VAL A 113 5.81 -1.31 -2.67
C VAL A 113 6.38 0.09 -2.63
N ARG A 114 7.11 0.45 -3.68
CA ARG A 114 7.52 1.83 -3.98
C ARG A 114 6.55 2.39 -5.00
N TYR A 115 5.89 3.47 -4.63
CA TYR A 115 4.99 4.21 -5.52
C TYR A 115 5.61 5.53 -5.93
N ARG A 116 5.47 5.84 -7.22
CA ARG A 116 5.70 7.18 -7.76
C ARG A 116 4.38 7.91 -7.90
N ARG A 117 4.40 9.22 -7.65
CA ARG A 117 3.23 10.06 -7.89
C ARG A 117 2.97 10.17 -9.39
N ALA A 118 1.74 9.92 -9.81
CA ALA A 118 1.30 10.18 -11.19
C ALA A 118 1.24 11.70 -11.41
N LEU A 119 1.73 12.16 -12.55
CA LEU A 119 1.69 13.57 -13.00
C LEU A 119 0.26 13.99 -13.36
#